data_AF-W4F3H2-F1
#
_entry.id   AF-W4F3H2-F1
#
_cell.length_a   1.000
_cell.length_b   1.000
_cell.length_c   1.000
_cell.angle_alpha   90.00
_cell.angle_beta   90.00
_cell.angle_gamma   90.00
#
_symmetry.space_group_name_H-M   'P 1'
#
loop_
_entity.id
_entity.type
_entity.pdbx_description
1 polymer ?
#
loop_
_entity_poly.entity_id
_entity_poly.type
_entity_poly.pdbx_seq_one_letter_code
_entity_poly.pdbx_strand_id
1 'polypeptide(L)'
;MWGAPNRSGGWWLKGGNWSFSWSTPHSLRWYLETSKKGLRGKRVASAYDLELGDVIFYDFQDNGRIDHSVIVTSFQDGEPLVNAHTSNSFHRPWEYLDSTAYTPNMKYYFFHIEDVILPI
;
A
#
# COMPACT_ATOMS: atom_id res chain seq x y z
N MET A 1 -5.80 -14.43 -4.24
CA MET A 1 -7.04 -13.67 -3.88
C MET A 1 -8.03 -14.60 -3.16
N TRP A 2 -8.76 -14.10 -2.16
CA TRP A 2 -9.77 -14.89 -1.41
C TRP A 2 -10.88 -13.97 -0.86
N GLY A 3 -12.00 -14.55 -0.41
CA GLY A 3 -13.04 -13.84 0.35
C GLY A 3 -14.37 -13.63 -0.38
N ALA A 4 -14.41 -13.82 -1.70
CA ALA A 4 -15.62 -13.67 -2.50
C ALA A 4 -16.74 -14.64 -2.05
N PRO A 5 -18.02 -14.21 -2.03
CA PRO A 5 -18.52 -12.89 -2.43
C PRO A 5 -18.66 -11.87 -1.27
N ASN A 6 -18.13 -12.16 -0.07
CA ASN A 6 -18.26 -11.26 1.08
C ASN A 6 -17.40 -10.00 0.89
N ARG A 7 -18.02 -8.82 0.81
CA ARG A 7 -17.30 -7.55 0.61
C ARG A 7 -16.43 -7.13 1.79
N SER A 8 -16.78 -7.57 3.00
CA SER A 8 -16.00 -7.31 4.22
C SER A 8 -14.85 -8.30 4.41
N GLY A 9 -14.70 -9.30 3.54
CA GLY A 9 -13.73 -10.38 3.69
C GLY A 9 -12.75 -10.48 2.54
N GLY A 10 -11.48 -10.70 2.88
CA GLY A 10 -10.42 -11.04 1.94
C GLY A 10 -9.95 -9.89 1.05
N TRP A 11 -9.29 -10.24 -0.06
CA TRP A 11 -8.77 -9.34 -1.10
C TRP A 11 -9.09 -9.95 -2.46
N TRP A 12 -10.06 -9.37 -3.17
CA TRP A 12 -10.57 -9.93 -4.41
C TRP A 12 -11.37 -8.91 -5.24
N LEU A 13 -11.32 -9.12 -6.56
CA LEU A 13 -12.19 -8.53 -7.57
C LEU A 13 -12.71 -9.68 -8.45
N LYS A 14 -14.02 -9.81 -8.62
CA LYS A 14 -14.62 -10.87 -9.45
C LYS A 14 -15.99 -10.46 -9.97
N GLY A 15 -16.21 -10.61 -11.28
CA GLY A 15 -17.53 -10.47 -11.90
C GLY A 15 -18.20 -9.12 -11.65
N GLY A 16 -17.44 -8.02 -11.66
CA GLY A 16 -17.96 -6.68 -11.38
C GLY A 16 -18.24 -6.38 -9.91
N ASN A 17 -17.80 -7.25 -8.97
CA ASN A 17 -17.91 -7.04 -7.53
C ASN A 17 -16.53 -7.18 -6.86
N TRP A 18 -16.35 -6.61 -5.66
CA TRP A 18 -15.06 -6.51 -4.98
C TRP A 18 -15.17 -6.40 -3.45
N SER A 19 -14.09 -6.78 -2.75
CA SER A 19 -13.91 -6.50 -1.32
C SER A 19 -13.62 -5.02 -1.04
N PHE A 20 -13.94 -4.53 0.15
CA PHE A 20 -13.58 -3.17 0.56
C PHE A 20 -12.08 -2.94 0.53
N SER A 21 -11.31 -3.95 0.97
CA SER A 21 -9.86 -3.94 0.89
C SER A 21 -9.39 -3.63 -0.53
N TRP A 22 -9.93 -4.28 -1.57
CA TRP A 22 -9.60 -4.04 -2.98
C TRP A 22 -9.84 -2.59 -3.45
N SER A 23 -10.73 -1.85 -2.78
CA SER A 23 -11.24 -0.56 -3.27
C SER A 23 -10.67 0.69 -2.60
N THR A 24 -10.16 0.61 -1.36
CA THR A 24 -9.67 1.81 -0.65
C THR A 24 -8.34 1.60 0.07
N PRO A 25 -7.44 2.60 0.10
CA PRO A 25 -6.18 2.52 0.83
C PRO A 25 -6.37 2.16 2.31
N HIS A 26 -7.38 2.75 2.96
CA HIS A 26 -7.72 2.46 4.34
C HIS A 26 -8.07 1.00 4.60
N SER A 27 -8.95 0.43 3.77
CA SER A 27 -9.34 -0.97 3.93
C SER A 27 -8.19 -1.91 3.57
N LEU A 28 -7.39 -1.57 2.56
CA LEU A 28 -6.21 -2.33 2.18
C LEU A 28 -5.18 -2.37 3.32
N ARG A 29 -4.85 -1.23 3.93
CA ARG A 29 -3.88 -1.16 5.03
C ARG A 29 -4.27 -2.07 6.19
N TRP A 30 -5.52 -1.99 6.64
CA TRP A 30 -6.02 -2.84 7.73
C TRP A 30 -6.07 -4.32 7.34
N TYR A 31 -6.41 -4.61 6.08
CA TYR A 31 -6.36 -5.96 5.56
C TYR A 31 -4.94 -6.53 5.61
N LEU A 32 -3.93 -5.81 5.10
CA LEU A 32 -2.54 -6.28 5.10
C LEU A 32 -2.03 -6.57 6.51
N GLU A 33 -2.35 -5.72 7.48
CA GLU A 33 -1.89 -5.85 8.87
C GLU A 33 -2.50 -7.04 9.62
N THR A 34 -3.69 -7.49 9.21
CA THR A 34 -4.45 -8.51 9.94
C THR A 34 -4.64 -9.81 9.17
N SER A 35 -4.39 -9.81 7.86
CA SER A 35 -4.60 -10.95 6.98
C SER A 35 -3.71 -12.13 7.39
N LYS A 36 -4.33 -13.30 7.56
CA LYS A 36 -3.64 -14.57 7.83
C LYS A 36 -3.61 -15.51 6.62
N LYS A 37 -4.20 -15.11 5.49
CA LYS A 37 -4.38 -15.93 4.30
C LYS A 37 -4.36 -15.08 3.04
N GLY A 38 -3.79 -15.61 1.96
CA GLY A 38 -3.68 -14.90 0.69
C GLY A 38 -2.64 -13.78 0.78
N LEU A 39 -2.95 -12.61 0.23
CA LEU A 39 -2.08 -11.44 0.32
C LEU A 39 -1.94 -11.04 1.79
N ARG A 40 -0.69 -10.87 2.23
CA ARG A 40 -0.30 -10.53 3.60
C ARG A 40 0.75 -9.44 3.56
N GLY A 41 0.78 -8.62 4.59
CA GLY A 41 1.84 -7.64 4.77
C GLY A 41 2.31 -7.61 6.21
N LYS A 42 3.56 -7.23 6.38
CA LYS A 42 4.19 -7.00 7.69
C LYS A 42 4.59 -5.55 7.80
N ARG A 43 4.22 -4.90 8.90
CA ARG A 43 4.69 -3.55 9.21
C ARG A 43 6.21 -3.57 9.35
N VAL A 44 6.88 -2.66 8.66
CA VAL A 44 8.30 -2.37 8.85
C VAL A 44 8.48 -0.97 9.43
N ALA A 45 9.63 -0.71 10.04
CA ALA A 45 9.85 0.49 10.83
C ALA A 45 10.17 1.70 9.95
N SER A 46 10.84 1.45 8.83
CA SER A 46 11.39 2.50 7.97
C SER A 46 11.13 2.24 6.50
N ALA A 47 11.18 3.31 5.69
CA ALA A 47 11.14 3.20 4.24
C ALA A 47 12.35 2.41 3.68
N TYR A 48 13.50 2.47 4.37
CA TYR A 48 14.71 1.73 3.98
C TYR A 48 14.64 0.22 4.28
N ASP A 49 13.61 -0.23 5.00
CA ASP A 49 13.34 -1.66 5.21
C ASP A 49 12.44 -2.24 4.09
N LEU A 50 12.04 -1.42 3.12
CA LEU A 50 11.17 -1.83 2.01
C LEU A 50 11.98 -2.48 0.89
N GLU A 51 11.33 -3.39 0.19
CA GLU A 51 11.80 -4.07 -1.01
C GLU A 51 10.91 -3.73 -2.23
N LEU A 52 11.31 -4.19 -3.41
CA LEU A 52 10.49 -4.05 -4.62
C LEU A 52 9.14 -4.75 -4.45
N GLY A 53 8.05 -4.03 -4.76
CA GLY A 53 6.68 -4.54 -4.60
C GLY A 53 6.05 -4.22 -3.25
N ASP A 54 6.82 -3.69 -2.30
CA ASP A 54 6.30 -3.26 -1.01
C ASP A 54 5.44 -2.00 -1.12
N VAL A 55 4.61 -1.77 -0.10
CA VAL A 55 3.56 -0.74 -0.15
C VAL A 55 3.75 0.26 0.99
N ILE A 56 3.57 1.53 0.67
CA ILE A 56 3.52 2.62 1.64
C ILE A 56 2.12 3.20 1.65
N PHE A 57 1.56 3.41 2.84
CA PHE A 57 0.33 4.16 3.00
C PHE A 57 0.58 5.51 3.65
N TYR A 58 -0.18 6.51 3.21
CA TYR A 58 -0.14 7.87 3.74
C TYR A 58 -1.46 8.21 4.43
N ASP A 59 -1.38 8.70 5.65
CA ASP A 59 -2.43 9.47 6.32
C ASP A 59 -2.02 10.93 6.22
N PHE A 60 -2.65 11.67 5.30
CA PHE A 60 -2.22 13.02 4.98
C PHE A 60 -2.47 13.99 6.13
N GLN A 61 -3.49 13.77 6.95
CA GLN A 61 -3.88 14.72 8.00
C GLN A 61 -3.58 14.26 9.44
N ASP A 62 -3.02 13.06 9.63
CA ASP A 62 -2.80 12.44 10.95
C ASP A 62 -4.11 12.28 11.74
N ASN A 63 -5.18 11.84 11.05
CA ASN A 63 -6.50 11.66 11.65
C ASN A 63 -6.89 10.17 11.82
N GLY A 64 -5.95 9.26 11.54
CA GLY A 64 -6.14 7.82 11.56
C GLY A 64 -6.75 7.26 10.27
N ARG A 65 -7.20 8.10 9.34
CA ARG A 65 -7.73 7.67 8.04
C ARG A 65 -6.62 7.68 7.00
N ILE A 66 -6.19 6.49 6.64
CA ILE A 66 -5.35 6.30 5.46
C ILE A 66 -6.02 6.85 4.19
N ASP A 67 -5.34 7.77 3.51
CA ASP A 67 -5.85 8.47 2.34
C ASP A 67 -5.28 7.92 1.04
N HIS A 68 -4.04 7.45 1.06
CA HIS A 68 -3.34 7.07 -0.15
C HIS A 68 -2.44 5.85 0.05
N SER A 69 -2.16 5.15 -1.04
CA SER A 69 -1.29 3.98 -1.09
C SER A 69 -0.44 4.05 -2.35
N VAL A 70 0.84 3.71 -2.21
CA VAL A 70 1.80 3.66 -3.31
C VAL A 70 2.59 2.36 -3.25
N ILE A 71 3.16 1.95 -4.37
CA ILE A 71 3.99 0.73 -4.45
C ILE A 71 5.44 1.11 -4.79
N VAL A 72 6.39 0.49 -4.10
CA VAL A 72 7.83 0.61 -4.37
C VAL A 72 8.14 -0.14 -5.65
N THR A 73 8.72 0.55 -6.62
CA THR A 73 8.97 -0.01 -7.97
C THR A 73 10.41 0.11 -8.44
N SER A 74 11.20 0.96 -7.79
CA SER A 74 12.64 1.06 -8.02
C SER A 74 13.33 1.69 -6.80
N PHE A 75 14.65 1.75 -6.85
CA PHE A 75 15.47 2.46 -5.86
C PHE A 75 16.47 3.36 -6.58
N GLN A 76 16.79 4.50 -5.99
CA GLN A 76 17.87 5.37 -6.44
C GLN A 76 18.74 5.75 -5.24
N ASP A 77 20.03 5.42 -5.28
CA ASP A 77 20.98 5.67 -4.19
C ASP A 77 20.53 5.13 -2.82
N GLY A 78 19.77 4.02 -2.83
CA GLY A 78 19.20 3.40 -1.63
C GLY A 78 17.83 3.96 -1.20
N GLU A 79 17.36 5.03 -1.83
CA GLU A 79 16.03 5.60 -1.58
C GLU A 79 14.95 4.88 -2.40
N PRO A 80 13.85 4.44 -1.78
CA PRO A 80 12.71 3.88 -2.51
C PRO A 80 12.06 4.91 -3.44
N LEU A 81 11.73 4.48 -4.65
CA LEU A 81 10.91 5.23 -5.60
C LEU A 81 9.59 4.51 -5.85
N VAL A 82 8.51 5.29 -5.89
CA VAL A 82 7.15 4.78 -5.84
C VAL A 82 6.34 5.15 -7.08
N ASN A 83 5.37 4.29 -7.39
CA ASN A 83 4.35 4.52 -8.41
C ASN A 83 2.94 4.58 -7.77
N ALA A 84 2.06 5.38 -8.36
CA ALA A 84 0.69 5.58 -7.90
C ALA A 84 -0.27 5.99 -9.04
N HIS A 85 -1.58 5.79 -8.82
CA HIS A 85 -2.61 5.89 -9.87
C HIS A 85 -3.67 7.00 -9.70
N THR A 86 -3.64 7.84 -8.66
CA THR A 86 -4.59 8.98 -8.55
C THR A 86 -4.21 10.12 -9.50
N SER A 87 -2.96 10.55 -9.38
CA SER A 87 -2.22 11.24 -10.44
C SER A 87 -1.08 10.31 -10.82
N ASN A 88 -0.81 10.19 -12.13
CA ASN A 88 0.27 9.34 -12.61
C ASN A 88 1.56 9.74 -11.91
N SER A 89 2.05 8.86 -11.04
CA SER A 89 3.33 9.00 -10.36
C SER A 89 4.21 7.86 -10.84
N PHE A 90 5.36 8.21 -11.41
CA PHE A 90 6.36 7.27 -11.92
C PHE A 90 7.71 7.61 -11.29
N HIS A 91 8.30 6.64 -10.58
CA HIS A 91 9.58 6.77 -9.91
C HIS A 91 9.68 8.02 -9.02
N ARG A 92 8.60 8.30 -8.30
CA ARG A 92 8.52 9.47 -7.42
C ARG A 92 9.21 9.16 -6.09
N PRO A 93 9.88 10.14 -5.44
CA PRO A 93 10.38 9.95 -4.07
C PRO A 93 9.28 9.50 -3.11
N TRP A 94 9.59 8.52 -2.26
CA TRP A 94 8.64 7.88 -1.35
C TRP A 94 8.07 8.82 -0.29
N GLU A 95 8.77 9.91 0.01
CA GLU A 95 8.34 10.92 0.97
C GLU A 95 7.12 11.70 0.47
N TYR A 96 6.87 11.69 -0.84
CA TYR A 96 5.65 12.24 -1.45
C TYR A 96 5.39 13.72 -1.12
N LEU A 97 6.46 14.48 -0.81
CA LEU A 97 6.42 15.87 -0.31
C LEU A 97 5.86 16.86 -1.34
N ASP A 98 6.03 16.57 -2.62
CA ASP A 98 5.55 17.36 -3.75
C ASP A 98 4.07 17.09 -4.08
N SER A 99 3.36 16.34 -3.24
CA SER A 99 1.95 16.01 -3.45
C SER A 99 1.07 17.21 -3.19
N THR A 100 0.07 17.43 -4.04
CA THR A 100 -0.95 18.45 -3.79
C THR A 100 -1.79 18.17 -2.54
N ALA A 101 -1.76 16.93 -2.03
CA ALA A 101 -2.40 16.51 -0.78
C ALA A 101 -1.43 16.44 0.41
N TYR A 102 -0.14 16.75 0.23
CA TYR A 102 0.85 16.72 1.30
C TYR A 102 0.47 17.67 2.45
N THR A 103 0.74 17.24 3.68
CA THR A 103 0.74 18.12 4.85
C THR A 103 1.95 17.82 5.73
N PRO A 104 2.43 18.81 6.53
CA PRO A 104 3.53 18.59 7.46
C PRO A 104 3.26 17.53 8.54
N ASN A 105 1.99 17.18 8.80
CA ASN A 105 1.62 16.21 9.82
C ASN A 105 1.54 14.77 9.29
N MET A 106 1.70 14.59 7.97
CA MET A 106 1.50 13.33 7.28
C MET A 106 2.22 12.15 7.98
N LYS A 107 1.50 11.03 8.13
CA LYS A 107 2.05 9.78 8.68
C LYS A 107 2.22 8.72 7.61
N TYR A 108 3.28 7.94 7.78
CA TYR A 108 3.66 6.87 6.88
C TYR A 108 3.38 5.52 7.53
N TYR A 109 2.90 4.60 6.71
CA TYR A 109 2.73 3.22 7.10
C TYR A 109 3.42 2.31 6.09
N PHE A 110 4.62 1.85 6.42
CA PHE A 110 5.42 0.94 5.62
C PHE A 110 4.97 -0.51 5.81
N PHE A 111 4.84 -1.25 4.71
CA PHE A 111 4.48 -2.66 4.69
C PHE A 111 5.33 -3.45 3.72
N HIS A 112 6.04 -4.44 4.24
CA HIS A 112 6.64 -5.50 3.45
C HIS A 112 5.58 -6.53 3.05
N ILE A 113 5.50 -6.88 1.77
CA ILE A 113 4.54 -7.86 1.27
C ILE A 113 5.13 -9.27 1.41
N GLU A 114 4.56 -10.07 2.31
CA GLU A 114 5.05 -11.42 2.63
C GLU A 114 4.55 -12.51 1.65
N ASP A 115 4.15 -12.12 0.44
CA ASP A 115 3.69 -13.08 -0.57
C ASP A 115 4.90 -13.57 -1.38
N VAL A 116 5.03 -14.89 -1.49
CA VAL A 116 6.18 -15.48 -2.15
C VAL A 116 6.00 -15.32 -3.65
N ILE A 117 6.82 -14.46 -4.27
CA ILE A 117 7.04 -14.55 -5.72
C ILE A 117 7.80 -15.86 -5.92
N LEU A 118 7.08 -16.93 -6.28
CA LEU A 118 7.74 -18.11 -6.81
C LEU A 118 8.50 -17.67 -8.05
N PRO A 119 9.82 -17.97 -8.17
CA PRO A 119 10.53 -17.70 -9.40
C PRO A 119 9.81 -18.41 -10.55
N ILE A 120 9.52 -17.64 -11.60
CA ILE A 120 9.02 -18.12 -12.89
C ILE A 120 10.07 -18.94 -13.63
#